data_AF-A0A9D2GBS2-F1
#
_entry.id   AF-A0A9D2GBS2-F1
#
_cell.length_a   1.000
_cell.length_b   1.000
_cell.length_c   1.000
_cell.angle_alpha   90.00
_cell.angle_beta   90.00
_cell.angle_gamma   90.00
#
_symmetry.space_group_name_H-M   'P 1'
#
loop_
_entity.id
_entity.type
_entity.pdbx_description
1 polymer ?
#
loop_
_entity_poly.entity_id
_entity_poly.type
_entity_poly.pdbx_seq_one_letter_code
_entity_poly.pdbx_strand_id
1 'polypeptide(L)' 'MEEGDGETFYAMFALHFFHWRPQEFIMLPLREKAAVVAMIDRRLADMKRRQ' A
#
# COMPACT_ATOMS: atom_id res chain seq x y z
N MET A 1 13.09 2.80 12.37
CA MET A 1 12.71 2.58 10.97
C MET A 1 13.38 1.30 10.56
N GLU A 2 12.68 0.17 10.74
CA GLU A 2 13.16 -1.13 10.30
C GLU A 2 12.82 -1.26 8.83
N GLU A 3 13.84 -1.44 7.99
CA GLU A 3 13.77 -1.41 6.52
C GLU A 3 12.99 -2.61 5.92
N GLY A 4 12.40 -3.47 6.75
CA GLY A 4 11.46 -4.53 6.37
C GLY A 4 9.96 -4.19 6.56
N ASP A 5 9.63 -3.05 7.19
CA ASP A 5 8.24 -2.70 7.54
C ASP A 5 7.50 -1.92 6.44
N GLY A 6 8.21 -1.34 5.48
CA GLY A 6 7.59 -0.50 4.43
C GLY A 6 6.62 -1.29 3.55
N GLU A 7 7.08 -2.40 2.96
CA GLU A 7 6.22 -3.24 2.12
C GLU A 7 5.08 -3.90 2.89
N THR A 8 5.33 -4.28 4.15
CA THR A 8 4.32 -4.85 5.05
C THR A 8 3.24 -3.82 5.38
N PHE A 9 3.64 -2.57 5.65
CA PHE A 9 2.72 -1.47 5.87
C PHE A 9 1.86 -1.21 4.63
N TYR A 10 2.45 -1.13 3.44
CA TYR A 10 1.69 -0.95 2.19
C TYR A 10 0.76 -2.13 1.90
N ALA A 11 1.19 -3.38 2.16
CA ALA A 11 0.36 -4.57 2.00
C ALA A 11 -0.83 -4.58 2.97
N MET A 12 -0.61 -4.18 4.23
CA MET A 12 -1.66 -4.08 5.24
C MET A 12 -2.61 -2.92 4.96
N PHE A 13 -2.10 -1.80 4.44
CA PHE A 13 -2.93 -0.67 4.01
C PHE A 13 -3.78 -1.05 2.80
N ALA A 14 -3.20 -1.77 1.83
CA ALA A 14 -3.92 -2.31 0.69
C ALA A 14 -5.04 -3.27 1.13
N LEU A 15 -4.76 -4.17 2.08
CA LEU A 15 -5.74 -5.06 2.69
C LEU A 15 -6.91 -4.26 3.31
N HIS A 16 -6.61 -3.21 4.06
CA HIS A 16 -7.62 -2.44 4.79
C HIS A 16 -8.47 -1.54 3.87
N PHE A 17 -7.86 -0.94 2.83
CA PHE A 17 -8.55 0.00 1.94
C PHE A 17 -9.21 -0.65 0.72
N PHE A 18 -8.61 -1.71 0.18
CA PHE A 18 -9.09 -2.39 -1.03
C PHE A 18 -9.79 -3.72 -0.72
N HIS A 19 -9.85 -4.14 0.56
CA HIS A 19 -10.38 -5.44 0.99
C HIS A 19 -9.74 -6.64 0.28
N TRP A 20 -8.51 -6.48 -0.22
CA TRP A 20 -7.76 -7.54 -0.88
C TRP A 20 -7.08 -8.45 0.12
N ARG A 21 -6.99 -9.75 -0.18
CA ARG A 21 -6.18 -10.67 0.64
C ARG A 21 -4.69 -10.36 0.44
N PRO A 22 -3.82 -10.54 1.45
CA PRO A 22 -2.40 -10.19 1.36
C PRO A 22 -1.69 -10.94 0.23
N GLN A 23 -2.11 -12.18 -0.02
CA GLN A 23 -1.70 -13.01 -1.14
C GLN A 23 -1.85 -12.30 -2.49
N GLU A 24 -2.98 -11.62 -2.71
CA GLU A 24 -3.27 -10.97 -3.99
C GLU A 24 -2.27 -9.84 -4.24
N PHE A 25 -1.87 -9.12 -3.19
CA PHE A 25 -0.85 -8.06 -3.31
C PHE A 25 0.56 -8.59 -3.53
N ILE A 26 0.91 -9.72 -2.91
CA ILE A 26 2.22 -10.37 -3.08
C ILE A 26 2.37 -10.97 -4.47
N MET A 27 1.28 -11.51 -5.03
CA MET A 27 1.26 -12.10 -6.37
C MET A 27 1.19 -11.07 -7.51
N LEU A 28 0.95 -9.79 -7.22
CA LEU A 28 0.94 -8.74 -8.26
C LEU A 28 2.33 -8.59 -8.90
N PRO A 29 2.38 -8.38 -10.22
CA PRO A 29 3.63 -8.05 -10.89
C PRO A 29 4.15 -6.70 -10.41
N LEU A 30 5.48 -6.52 -10.43
CA LEU A 30 6.18 -5.37 -9.85
C LEU A 30 5.63 -4.01 -10.31
N ARG A 31 5.18 -3.92 -11.57
CA ARG A 31 4.55 -2.71 -12.12
C ARG A 31 3.23 -2.36 -11.46
N GLU A 32 2.37 -3.35 -11.22
CA GLU A 32 1.09 -3.13 -10.57
C GLU A 32 1.27 -2.85 -9.08
N LYS A 33 2.23 -3.53 -8.43
CA LYS A 33 2.62 -3.25 -7.04
C LYS A 33 3.04 -1.78 -6.87
N ALA A 34 3.88 -1.26 -7.77
CA ALA A 34 4.30 0.13 -7.76
C ALA A 34 3.11 1.11 -7.98
N ALA A 35 2.15 0.76 -8.83
CA ALA A 35 0.95 1.56 -9.04
C ALA A 35 0.07 1.62 -7.78
N VAL A 36 -0.12 0.49 -7.10
CA VAL A 36 -0.89 0.41 -5.84
C VAL A 36 -0.19 1.22 -4.74
N VAL A 37 1.13 1.10 -4.60
CA VAL A 37 1.92 1.91 -3.65
C VAL A 37 1.75 3.41 -3.93
N ALA A 38 1.84 3.85 -5.19
CA ALA A 38 1.66 5.25 -5.55
C ALA A 38 0.23 5.77 -5.25
N MET A 39 -0.80 4.92 -5.41
CA MET A 39 -2.17 5.27 -5.03
C MET A 39 -2.31 5.43 -3.51
N ILE A 40 -1.67 4.55 -2.73
CA ILE A 40 -1.65 4.63 -1.27
C ILE A 40 -0.95 5.91 -0.82
N ASP A 41 0.22 6.21 -1.37
CA ASP A 41 0.98 7.44 -1.08
C ASP A 41 0.16 8.70 -1.34
N ARG A 42 -0.54 8.75 -2.49
CA ARG A 42 -1.41 9.88 -2.82
C ARG A 42 -2.56 10.02 -1.82
N ARG A 43 -3.12 8.90 -1.34
CA ARG A 43 -4.23 8.91 -0.38
C ARG A 43 -3.77 9.29 1.02
N LEU A 44 -2.58 8.85 1.44
CA LEU A 44 -1.93 9.28 2.68
C LEU A 44 -1.63 10.78 2.65
N ALA A 45 -1.14 11.30 1.52
CA ALA A 45 -0.92 12.73 1.34
C ALA A 45 -2.22 13.54 1.45
N ASP A 46 -3.33 13.03 0.90
CA ASP A 46 -4.64 13.67 0.99
C ASP A 46 -5.20 13.64 2.42
N MET A 47 -5.05 12.52 3.14
CA MET A 47 -5.38 12.42 4.57
C MET A 47 -4.57 13.39 5.42
N LYS A 48 -3.27 13.51 5.16
CA LYS A 48 -2.37 14.42 5.90
C LYS A 48 -2.72 15.89 5.66
N ARG A 49 -3.32 16.25 4.51
CA ARG A 49 -3.83 17.61 4.28
C ARG A 49 -5.17 17.90 4.95
N ARG A 50 -5.93 16.87 5.33
CA ARG A 50 -7.26 16.99 5.95
C ARG A 50 -7.22 16.96 7.49
N GLN A 51 -6.08 16.62 8.08
CA GLN A 51 -5.77 16.80 9.52
C GLN A 51 -5.04 18.12 9.73
#